data_AF-A0A937W5V1-F1
#
_entry.id   AF-A0A937W5V1-F1
#
_cell.length_a   1.000
_cell.length_b   1.000
_cell.length_c   1.000
_cell.angle_alpha   90.00
_cell.angle_beta   90.00
_cell.angle_gamma   90.00
#
_symmetry.space_group_name_H-M   'P 1'
#
loop_
_entity.id
_entity.type
_entity.pdbx_description
1 polymer ?
#
loop_
_entity_poly.entity_id
_entity_poly.type
_entity_poly.pdbx_seq_one_letter_code
_entity_poly.pdbx_strand_id
1 'polypeptide(L)' 'MRTKVTENGVLIPKAWLPGIDEVDIQHTPDMILVVPVQAHDPILNLGTPPIVLDVEDASSHHDQYLYNQ' A
#
# COMPACT_ATOMS: atom_id res chain seq x y z
N MET A 1 0.13 26.13 -11.23
CA MET A 1 -0.82 26.05 -12.36
C MET A 1 -2.18 26.54 -11.90
N ARG A 2 -2.91 27.31 -12.72
CA ARG A 2 -4.34 27.61 -12.48
C ARG A 2 -5.14 27.03 -13.65
N THR A 3 -6.23 26.34 -13.34
CA THR A 3 -7.15 25.76 -14.33
C THR A 3 -8.58 26.16 -14.00
N LYS A 4 -9.47 26.10 -15.00
CA LYS A 4 -10.89 26.40 -14.80
C LYS A 4 -11.58 25.19 -14.17
N VAL A 5 -12.48 25.48 -13.24
CA VAL A 5 -13.46 24.50 -12.76
C VAL A 5 -14.53 24.38 -13.83
N THR A 6 -14.83 23.15 -14.25
CA THR A 6 -15.88 22.84 -15.23
C THR A 6 -17.07 22.18 -14.53
N GLU A 7 -18.12 21.85 -15.27
CA GLU A 7 -19.24 21.04 -14.77
C GLU A 7 -18.80 19.69 -14.19
N ASN A 8 -17.67 19.16 -14.69
CA ASN A 8 -17.04 17.93 -14.19
C ASN A 8 -15.99 18.20 -13.10
N GLY A 9 -15.90 19.42 -12.57
CA GLY A 9 -14.87 19.82 -11.61
C GLY A 9 -13.52 20.14 -12.25
N VAL A 10 -12.44 19.84 -11.51
CA VAL A 10 -11.05 20.03 -11.93
C VAL A 10 -10.48 18.70 -12.40
N LEU A 11 -9.97 18.67 -13.64
CA LEU A 11 -9.33 17.48 -14.19
C LEU A 11 -7.86 17.43 -13.82
N ILE A 12 -7.44 16.31 -13.21
CA ILE A 12 -6.04 15.99 -12.94
C ILE A 12 -5.54 15.09 -14.09
N PRO A 13 -4.55 15.53 -14.89
CA PRO A 13 -4.05 14.72 -16.00
C PRO A 13 -3.44 13.39 -15.52
N LYS A 14 -3.85 12.27 -16.15
CA LYS A 14 -3.31 10.93 -15.84
C LYS A 14 -1.78 10.84 -15.96
N ALA A 15 -1.18 11.63 -16.86
CA ALA A 15 0.27 11.69 -17.02
C ALA A 15 1.02 12.14 -15.75
N TRP A 16 0.34 12.75 -14.78
CA TRP A 16 0.92 13.13 -13.49
C TRP A 16 0.89 12.02 -12.44
N LEU A 17 0.20 10.91 -12.72
CA LEU A 17 0.10 9.74 -11.86
C LEU A 17 0.74 8.50 -12.53
N PRO A 18 2.02 8.55 -12.95
CA PRO A 18 2.64 7.43 -13.66
C PRO A 18 2.86 6.23 -12.73
N GLY A 19 2.41 5.05 -13.16
CA GLY A 19 2.58 3.82 -12.38
C GLY A 19 1.74 3.75 -11.11
N ILE A 20 0.74 4.63 -10.97
CA ILE A 20 -0.22 4.63 -9.87
C ILE A 20 -1.54 4.08 -10.39
N ASP A 21 -1.97 2.97 -9.81
CA ASP A 21 -3.23 2.31 -10.17
C ASP A 21 -4.40 2.80 -9.31
N GLU A 22 -4.13 3.14 -8.06
CA GLU A 22 -5.14 3.57 -7.08
C GLU A 22 -4.66 4.76 -6.25
N VAL A 23 -5.57 5.65 -5.89
CA VAL A 23 -5.32 6.83 -5.07
C VAL A 23 -6.36 6.94 -3.97
N ASP A 24 -5.91 7.34 -2.79
CA ASP A 24 -6.76 7.80 -1.71
C ASP A 24 -7.03 9.31 -1.90
N ILE A 25 -8.30 9.71 -1.74
CA ILE A 25 -8.76 11.08 -1.92
C ILE A 25 -9.34 11.57 -0.61
N GLN A 26 -8.64 12.51 0.02
CA GLN A 26 -9.06 13.11 1.28
C GLN A 26 -9.57 14.52 1.02
N HIS A 27 -10.81 14.77 1.46
CA HIS A 27 -11.45 16.07 1.32
C HIS A 27 -11.55 16.75 2.68
N THR A 28 -10.93 17.91 2.80
CA THR A 28 -11.06 18.81 3.95
C THR A 28 -11.72 20.11 3.49
N PRO A 29 -12.17 20.99 4.41
CA PRO A 29 -12.84 22.24 4.04
C PRO A 29 -12.02 23.14 3.10
N ASP A 30 -10.70 23.13 3.23
CA ASP A 30 -9.79 24.04 2.53
C ASP A 30 -9.01 23.38 1.38
N MET A 31 -8.93 22.03 1.35
CA MET A 31 -8.13 21.32 0.36
C MET A 31 -8.63 19.92 0.04
N ILE A 32 -8.26 19.45 -1.15
CA ILE A 32 -8.37 18.05 -1.56
C ILE A 32 -6.94 17.52 -1.69
N LEU A 33 -6.65 16.44 -0.96
CA LEU A 33 -5.38 15.73 -1.03
C LEU A 33 -5.58 14.42 -1.79
N VAL A 34 -4.71 14.16 -2.76
CA VAL A 34 -4.71 12.92 -3.56
C VAL A 34 -3.37 12.23 -3.33
N VAL A 35 -3.40 11.03 -2.76
CA VAL A 35 -2.20 10.27 -2.39
C VAL A 35 -2.26 8.90 -3.06
N PRO A 36 -1.17 8.40 -3.69
CA PRO A 36 -1.15 7.03 -4.19
C PRO A 36 -1.37 6.02 -3.07
N VAL A 37 -2.22 5.02 -3.32
CA VAL A 37 -2.31 3.84 -2.46
C VAL A 37 -1.13 2.93 -2.79
N GLN A 38 -0.44 2.45 -1.75
CA GLN A 38 0.60 1.44 -1.96
C GLN A 38 -0.07 0.15 -2.41
N ALA A 39 0.25 -0.31 -3.62
CA ALA A 39 -0.29 -1.54 -4.20
C ALA A 39 -0.02 -2.81 -3.34
N HIS A 40 0.97 -2.75 -2.44
CA HIS A 40 1.29 -3.81 -1.50
C HIS A 40 0.98 -3.34 -0.09
N ASP A 41 -0.28 -3.44 0.32
CA ASP A 41 -0.64 -3.28 1.73
C ASP A 41 -0.29 -4.58 2.49
N PRO A 42 0.66 -4.56 3.44
CA PRO A 42 1.00 -5.73 4.24
C PRO A 42 -0.18 -6.26 5.06
N ILE A 43 -1.18 -5.41 5.35
CA ILE A 43 -2.40 -5.81 6.04
C ILE A 43 -3.19 -6.84 5.22
N LEU A 44 -3.23 -6.69 3.90
CA LEU A 44 -3.89 -7.66 3.01
C LEU A 44 -3.19 -9.02 2.99
N ASN A 45 -1.94 -9.07 3.45
CA ASN A 45 -1.16 -10.30 3.60
C ASN A 45 -1.15 -10.82 5.05
N LEU A 46 -2.01 -10.30 5.95
CA LEU A 46 -2.09 -10.84 7.31
C LEU A 46 -2.61 -12.28 7.29
N GLY A 47 -1.88 -13.15 8.00
CA GLY A 47 -2.16 -14.58 8.04
C GLY A 47 -1.48 -15.39 6.93
N THR A 48 -0.82 -14.74 5.96
CA THR A 48 0.09 -15.47 5.06
C THR A 48 1.43 -15.71 5.77
N PRO A 49 2.11 -16.84 5.51
CA PRO A 49 3.44 -17.08 6.04
C PRO A 49 4.38 -15.94 5.60
N PRO A 50 5.04 -15.23 6.55
CA PRO A 50 5.87 -14.09 6.22
C PRO A 50 7.13 -14.48 5.42
N ILE A 51 7.53 -15.75 5.54
CA ILE A 51 8.65 -16.36 4.84
C ILE A 51 8.30 -17.82 4.51
N VAL A 52 8.78 -18.31 3.38
CA VAL A 52 8.74 -19.73 3.03
C VAL A 52 10.06 -20.33 3.50
N LEU A 53 9.99 -21.26 4.44
CA LEU A 53 11.12 -22.02 4.92
C LEU A 53 10.96 -23.47 4.49
N ASP A 54 12.06 -24.14 4.15
CA ASP A 54 12.09 -25.59 3.87
C ASP A 54 12.02 -26.43 5.17
N VAL A 55 11.49 -25.86 6.24
CA VAL A 55 11.47 -26.42 7.60
C VAL A 55 10.05 -26.28 8.15
N GLU A 56 9.35 -27.42 8.30
CA GLU A 56 7.93 -27.46 8.66
C GLU A 56 7.65 -27.07 10.11
N ASP A 57 8.64 -27.20 10.99
CA ASP A 57 8.54 -27.06 12.44
C ASP A 57 9.34 -25.86 12.99
N ALA A 58 9.73 -24.93 12.12
CA ALA A 58 10.51 -23.75 12.48
C ALA A 58 9.87 -22.92 13.61
N SER A 59 8.53 -22.90 13.70
CA SER A 59 7.79 -22.23 14.78
C SER A 59 7.83 -23.02 16.10
N SER A 60 7.70 -24.35 16.02
CA SER A 60 7.64 -25.23 17.19
C SER A 60 9.01 -25.46 17.83
N HIS A 61 10.07 -25.48 17.02
CA HIS A 61 11.46 -25.67 17.46
C HIS A 61 12.30 -24.41 17.26
N HIS A 62 11.66 -23.24 17.30
CA HIS A 62 12.31 -21.95 17.06
C HIS A 62 13.58 -21.76 17.89
N ASP A 63 13.50 -22.08 19.19
CA ASP A 63 14.64 -21.98 20.11
C ASP A 63 15.76 -22.94 19.73
N GLN A 64 15.44 -24.14 19.23
CA GLN A 64 16.43 -25.10 18.78
C GLN A 64 17.21 -24.57 17.57
N TYR A 65 16.51 -23.97 16.60
CA TYR A 65 17.15 -23.40 15.41
C TYR A 65 17.99 -22.16 15.71
N LEU A 66 17.58 -21.34 16.69
CA LEU A 66 18.33 -20.15 17.08
C LEU A 66 19.54 -20.45 17.96
N TYR A 67 19.41 -21.42 18.89
CA TYR A 67 20.39 -21.65 19.94
C TYR A 67 21.15 -22.97 19.79
N ASN A 68 20.81 -23.80 18.81
CA ASN A 68 21.50 -25.05 18.46
C ASN A 68 21.63 -26.01 19.66
N GLN A 69 20.56 -26.13 20.45
CA GLN A 69 20.46 -27.01 21.63
C GLN A 69 19.99 -28.42 21.27
#